data_AF-A0A968WL38-F1
#
_entry.id   AF-A0A968WL38-F1
#
_cell.length_a   1.000
_cell.length_b   1.000
_cell.length_c   1.000
_cell.angle_alpha   90.00
_cell.angle_beta   90.00
_cell.angle_gamma   90.00
#
_symmetry.space_group_name_H-M   'P 1'
#
loop_
_entity.id
_entity.type
_entity.pdbx_description
1 polymer ?
#
loop_
_entity_poly.entity_id
_entity_poly.type
_entity_poly.pdbx_seq_one_letter_code
_entity_poly.pdbx_strand_id
1 'polypeptide(L)'
;MIKQGKYKSGLEHFTAVGKTTKKTDGEDYETFYTGTSGNDTVQGLGYGKHAHFVGINLEVVPDRKTPFPLRPQSLGKGEIDILIGNKGGGGNEFLLGSFITPVNPKSEAFYVGKGSEDYARIQNFTESKDAVILAGDLKQYKFESKEGNFQISTTDGDLIAIVEGINQLKVGEVNKEFGVFTMK
;
A
#
# COMPACT_ATOMS: atom_id res chain seq x y z
N MET A 1 0.56 2.49 -27.26
CA MET A 1 -0.39 3.62 -27.43
C MET A 1 -1.78 3.07 -27.73
N ILE A 2 -2.81 3.58 -27.06
CA ILE A 2 -4.22 3.21 -27.29
C ILE A 2 -4.63 3.72 -28.68
N LYS A 3 -5.28 2.88 -29.51
CA LYS A 3 -5.87 3.31 -30.79
C LYS A 3 -7.13 4.14 -30.53
N GLN A 4 -7.17 5.37 -31.05
CA GLN A 4 -8.30 6.28 -30.95
C GLN A 4 -9.60 5.63 -31.47
N GLY A 5 -10.73 5.84 -30.76
CA GLY A 5 -12.06 5.42 -31.23
C GLY A 5 -12.51 3.99 -30.90
N LYS A 6 -11.66 3.15 -30.26
CA LYS A 6 -12.04 1.77 -29.88
C LYS A 6 -13.04 1.71 -28.70
N TYR A 7 -13.03 2.71 -27.83
CA TYR A 7 -13.89 2.81 -26.66
C TYR A 7 -14.55 4.20 -26.63
N LYS A 8 -15.81 4.27 -26.23
CA LYS A 8 -16.64 5.48 -26.16
C LYS A 8 -16.25 6.38 -24.99
N SER A 9 -15.58 5.84 -23.97
CA SER A 9 -15.04 6.61 -22.85
C SER A 9 -13.85 5.92 -22.19
N GLY A 10 -13.12 6.68 -21.36
CA GLY A 10 -12.09 6.12 -20.49
C GLY A 10 -12.65 5.07 -19.51
N LEU A 11 -13.89 5.25 -19.03
CA LEU A 11 -14.57 4.28 -18.15
C LEU A 11 -14.91 2.98 -18.88
N GLU A 12 -15.31 3.05 -20.14
CA GLU A 12 -15.57 1.86 -20.95
C GLU A 12 -14.26 1.12 -21.25
N HIS A 13 -13.19 1.85 -21.58
CA HIS A 13 -11.86 1.25 -21.73
C HIS A 13 -11.38 0.60 -20.43
N PHE A 14 -11.50 1.30 -19.30
CA PHE A 14 -11.20 0.74 -17.99
C PHE A 14 -12.04 -0.52 -17.74
N THR A 15 -13.33 -0.48 -18.02
CA THR A 15 -14.20 -1.64 -17.80
C THR A 15 -13.86 -2.84 -18.69
N ALA A 16 -13.50 -2.59 -19.94
CA ALA A 16 -13.25 -3.63 -20.93
C ALA A 16 -11.81 -4.18 -20.91
N VAL A 17 -10.84 -3.42 -20.40
CA VAL A 17 -9.41 -3.75 -20.44
C VAL A 17 -8.74 -3.51 -19.09
N GLY A 18 -8.92 -2.32 -18.51
CA GLY A 18 -8.21 -1.90 -17.29
C GLY A 18 -8.64 -2.60 -15.99
N LYS A 19 -9.86 -3.16 -15.91
CA LYS A 19 -10.40 -3.87 -14.73
C LYS A 19 -9.77 -5.24 -14.53
N THR A 20 -9.25 -5.84 -15.60
CA THR A 20 -8.62 -7.16 -15.58
C THR A 20 -7.14 -6.98 -15.80
N THR A 21 -6.33 -7.32 -14.81
CA THR A 21 -4.89 -7.18 -14.90
C THR A 21 -4.26 -8.26 -15.78
N LYS A 22 -4.93 -8.89 -16.75
CA LYS A 22 -4.30 -9.99 -17.50
C LYS A 22 -3.26 -9.51 -18.50
N LYS A 23 -2.01 -9.93 -18.32
CA LYS A 23 -0.96 -9.96 -19.33
C LYS A 23 -1.38 -10.84 -20.51
N THR A 24 -0.73 -10.64 -21.66
CA THR A 24 -0.99 -11.41 -22.89
C THR A 24 -0.65 -12.90 -22.77
N ASP A 25 0.15 -13.29 -21.78
CA ASP A 25 0.50 -14.67 -21.42
C ASP A 25 -0.45 -15.30 -20.39
N GLY A 26 -1.44 -14.54 -19.90
CA GLY A 26 -2.44 -14.99 -18.93
C GLY A 26 -2.13 -14.69 -17.45
N GLU A 27 -0.92 -14.19 -17.15
CA GLU A 27 -0.54 -13.72 -15.81
C GLU A 27 -1.28 -12.44 -15.42
N ASP A 28 -1.37 -12.12 -14.13
CA ASP A 28 -1.98 -10.87 -13.66
C ASP A 28 -0.87 -9.78 -13.48
N TYR A 29 -1.10 -8.54 -13.93
CA TYR A 29 -0.31 -7.34 -13.69
C TYR A 29 -0.48 -6.94 -12.23
N GLU A 30 0.63 -6.71 -11.54
CA GLU A 30 0.63 -5.97 -10.29
C GLU A 30 0.15 -4.54 -10.55
N THR A 31 -0.71 -4.03 -9.68
CA THR A 31 -1.25 -2.68 -9.81
C THR A 31 -0.89 -1.87 -8.59
N PHE A 32 -0.30 -0.69 -8.80
CA PHE A 32 0.07 0.22 -7.73
C PHE A 32 -0.87 1.43 -7.74
N TYR A 33 -1.48 1.68 -6.58
CA TYR A 33 -2.27 2.87 -6.29
C TYR A 33 -1.48 3.71 -5.30
N THR A 34 -1.04 4.89 -5.73
CA THR A 34 -0.20 5.80 -4.95
C THR A 34 -0.92 7.12 -4.73
N GLY A 35 -0.75 7.75 -3.58
CA GLY A 35 -1.16 9.13 -3.35
C GLY A 35 -0.08 10.13 -3.74
N THR A 36 -0.12 11.31 -3.13
CA THR A 36 0.68 12.48 -3.44
C THR A 36 1.44 12.96 -2.19
N SER A 37 1.84 14.23 -2.16
CA SER A 37 2.33 14.87 -0.95
C SER A 37 1.21 15.72 -0.39
N GLY A 38 0.34 15.11 0.41
CA GLY A 38 -0.88 15.70 0.93
C GLY A 38 -1.80 14.63 1.52
N ASN A 39 -2.98 15.03 1.98
CA ASN A 39 -4.00 14.10 2.47
C ASN A 39 -4.78 13.53 1.27
N ASP A 40 -4.64 12.25 1.03
CA ASP A 40 -5.19 11.58 -0.14
C ASP A 40 -6.28 10.56 0.19
N THR A 41 -7.11 10.27 -0.81
CA THR A 41 -7.98 9.09 -0.80
C THR A 41 -7.60 8.21 -1.98
N VAL A 42 -6.91 7.12 -1.67
CA VAL A 42 -6.36 6.18 -2.64
C VAL A 42 -7.30 4.98 -2.72
N GLN A 43 -8.08 4.92 -3.79
CA GLN A 43 -9.06 3.86 -4.00
C GLN A 43 -8.68 2.95 -5.16
N GLY A 44 -8.66 1.66 -4.87
CA GLY A 44 -8.42 0.62 -5.85
C GLY A 44 -9.65 0.44 -6.74
N LEU A 45 -9.40 0.15 -8.01
CA LEU A 45 -10.44 -0.23 -8.95
C LEU A 45 -10.16 -1.60 -9.58
N GLY A 46 -11.20 -2.37 -9.90
CA GLY A 46 -11.10 -3.63 -10.65
C GLY A 46 -10.96 -4.89 -9.79
N TYR A 47 -10.56 -5.99 -10.43
CA TYR A 47 -10.51 -7.35 -9.83
C TYR A 47 -9.11 -7.97 -9.90
N GLY A 48 -8.08 -7.14 -9.98
CA GLY A 48 -6.69 -7.61 -10.05
C GLY A 48 -6.34 -8.51 -8.87
N LYS A 49 -5.41 -9.44 -9.09
CA LYS A 49 -4.74 -10.16 -8.01
C LYS A 49 -3.47 -9.38 -7.66
N HIS A 50 -3.25 -9.08 -6.38
CA HIS A 50 -2.11 -8.32 -5.87
C HIS A 50 -2.14 -6.83 -6.27
N ALA A 51 -2.99 -6.07 -5.58
CA ALA A 51 -3.03 -4.61 -5.70
C ALA A 51 -2.29 -3.99 -4.51
N HIS A 52 -1.36 -3.08 -4.80
CA HIS A 52 -0.56 -2.38 -3.80
C HIS A 52 -1.12 -0.97 -3.58
N PHE A 53 -1.22 -0.55 -2.33
CA PHE A 53 -1.78 0.73 -1.91
C PHE A 53 -0.79 1.48 -1.05
N VAL A 54 -0.56 2.74 -1.36
CA VAL A 54 0.33 3.63 -0.59
C VAL A 54 -0.21 5.05 -0.65
N GLY A 55 -0.27 5.74 0.48
CA GLY A 55 -0.80 7.11 0.54
C GLY A 55 0.22 8.17 0.12
N ILE A 56 1.51 7.85 0.21
CA ILE A 56 2.58 8.79 -0.12
C ILE A 56 2.93 8.80 -1.62
N ASN A 57 3.57 9.89 -2.03
CA ASN A 57 4.14 10.04 -3.36
C ASN A 57 5.37 9.15 -3.57
N LEU A 58 5.36 8.38 -4.67
CA LEU A 58 6.47 7.53 -5.11
C LEU A 58 7.04 8.01 -6.46
N GLU A 59 8.36 7.98 -6.56
CA GLU A 59 9.10 8.21 -7.80
C GLU A 59 9.53 6.88 -8.43
N VAL A 60 9.32 6.75 -9.73
CA VAL A 60 9.92 5.69 -10.54
C VAL A 60 11.29 6.15 -11.02
N VAL A 61 12.35 5.48 -10.60
CA VAL A 61 13.74 5.79 -10.97
C VAL A 61 14.13 5.02 -12.24
N PRO A 62 14.27 5.67 -13.42
CA PRO A 62 14.26 4.99 -14.72
C PRO A 62 15.46 4.08 -15.05
N ASP A 63 16.59 4.19 -14.33
CA ASP A 63 17.87 3.61 -14.76
C ASP A 63 18.49 2.61 -13.76
N ARG A 64 17.66 1.79 -13.11
CA ARG A 64 18.17 0.71 -12.25
C ARG A 64 17.59 -0.63 -12.67
N LYS A 65 18.47 -1.60 -12.91
CA LYS A 65 18.16 -3.03 -13.17
C LYS A 65 17.54 -3.76 -11.96
N THR A 66 16.80 -3.03 -11.12
CA THR A 66 16.19 -3.53 -9.89
C THR A 66 14.74 -3.95 -10.17
N PRO A 67 14.24 -5.01 -9.54
CA PRO A 67 12.83 -5.39 -9.64
C PRO A 67 11.88 -4.30 -9.11
N PHE A 68 12.34 -3.44 -8.20
CA PHE A 68 11.55 -2.36 -7.61
C PHE A 68 12.26 -1.00 -7.75
N PRO A 69 12.07 -0.25 -8.86
CA PRO A 69 12.67 1.05 -9.07
C PRO A 69 11.88 2.19 -8.38
N LEU A 70 11.23 1.90 -7.24
CA LEU A 70 10.38 2.85 -6.53
C LEU A 70 11.16 3.50 -5.40
N ARG A 71 11.07 4.83 -5.29
CA ARG A 71 11.64 5.62 -4.21
C ARG A 71 10.58 6.56 -3.63
N PRO A 72 10.36 6.60 -2.31
CA PRO A 72 9.47 7.58 -1.71
C PRO A 72 10.00 9.01 -1.91
N GLN A 73 9.13 9.94 -2.31
CA GLN A 73 9.44 11.38 -2.36
C GLN A 73 9.05 12.11 -1.07
N SER A 74 8.09 11.55 -0.32
CA SER A 74 7.74 11.93 1.06
C SER A 74 7.65 10.67 1.92
N LEU A 75 7.57 10.82 3.25
CA LEU A 75 7.30 9.71 4.18
C LEU A 75 5.93 9.85 4.86
N GLY A 76 5.02 10.68 4.33
CA GLY A 76 3.68 10.85 4.91
C GLY A 76 3.61 11.69 6.18
N LYS A 77 4.70 12.38 6.55
CA LYS A 77 4.74 13.15 7.80
C LYS A 77 3.76 14.32 7.77
N GLY A 78 2.78 14.30 8.66
CA GLY A 78 1.69 15.28 8.69
C GLY A 78 0.57 15.03 7.69
N GLU A 79 0.52 13.83 7.09
CA GLU A 79 -0.50 13.43 6.11
C GLU A 79 -1.49 12.43 6.74
N ILE A 80 -2.78 12.58 6.44
CA ILE A 80 -3.82 11.60 6.77
C ILE A 80 -4.38 11.07 5.46
N ASP A 81 -4.09 9.81 5.17
CA ASP A 81 -4.50 9.15 3.93
C ASP A 81 -5.58 8.10 4.17
N ILE A 82 -6.49 7.95 3.21
CA ILE A 82 -7.50 6.90 3.22
C ILE A 82 -7.16 5.89 2.11
N LEU A 83 -6.81 4.66 2.49
CA LEU A 83 -6.45 3.58 1.56
C LEU A 83 -7.61 2.58 1.47
N ILE A 84 -8.25 2.49 0.30
CA ILE A 84 -9.47 1.71 0.10
C ILE A 84 -9.19 0.52 -0.82
N GLY A 85 -9.15 -0.68 -0.23
CA GLY A 85 -8.89 -1.94 -0.94
C GLY A 85 -9.95 -2.28 -1.99
N ASN A 86 -9.54 -3.10 -2.97
CA ASN A 86 -10.45 -3.60 -4.01
C ASN A 86 -11.47 -4.59 -3.44
N LYS A 87 -12.73 -4.46 -3.86
CA LYS A 87 -13.77 -5.45 -3.54
C LYS A 87 -13.76 -6.58 -4.58
N GLY A 88 -13.48 -7.81 -4.15
CA GLY A 88 -13.66 -9.02 -4.96
C GLY A 88 -12.46 -9.45 -5.83
N GLY A 89 -11.27 -8.86 -5.63
CA GLY A 89 -10.02 -9.28 -6.27
C GLY A 89 -9.23 -10.33 -5.48
N GLY A 90 -7.96 -10.51 -5.85
CA GLY A 90 -6.96 -11.18 -4.99
C GLY A 90 -6.59 -10.30 -3.78
N GLY A 91 -5.60 -10.72 -2.98
CA GLY A 91 -5.18 -9.97 -1.80
C GLY A 91 -4.74 -8.54 -2.12
N ASN A 92 -5.12 -7.58 -1.28
CA ASN A 92 -4.62 -6.22 -1.28
C ASN A 92 -3.39 -6.12 -0.37
N GLU A 93 -2.40 -5.33 -0.76
CA GLU A 93 -1.20 -5.06 0.02
C GLU A 93 -1.12 -3.56 0.32
N PHE A 94 -1.20 -3.20 1.60
CA PHE A 94 -1.14 -1.82 2.06
C PHE A 94 0.27 -1.51 2.55
N LEU A 95 1.01 -0.71 1.80
CA LEU A 95 2.41 -0.38 2.04
C LEU A 95 2.50 0.84 2.97
N LEU A 96 2.99 0.61 4.19
CA LEU A 96 3.16 1.62 5.24
C LEU A 96 4.64 1.82 5.61
N GLY A 97 5.53 1.45 4.69
CA GLY A 97 6.96 1.64 4.83
C GLY A 97 7.68 1.48 3.49
N SER A 98 8.88 2.04 3.41
CA SER A 98 9.74 1.92 2.25
C SER A 98 10.60 0.65 2.32
N PHE A 99 10.99 0.14 1.15
CA PHE A 99 11.78 -1.07 1.02
C PHE A 99 13.25 -0.71 0.88
N ILE A 100 14.15 -1.53 1.42
CA ILE A 100 15.57 -1.47 1.08
C ILE A 100 15.71 -1.90 -0.38
N THR A 101 16.13 -0.97 -1.23
CA THR A 101 16.43 -1.21 -2.65
C THR A 101 17.72 -0.49 -3.01
N PRO A 102 18.31 -0.75 -4.19
CA PRO A 102 19.44 0.06 -4.64
C PRO A 102 19.12 1.57 -4.63
N VAL A 103 17.91 1.97 -5.04
CA VAL A 103 17.48 3.38 -5.12
C VAL A 103 17.06 3.97 -3.77
N ASN A 104 16.82 3.11 -2.77
CA ASN A 104 16.40 3.48 -1.43
C ASN A 104 17.15 2.60 -0.41
N PRO A 105 18.35 2.99 0.04
CA PRO A 105 19.25 2.11 0.79
C PRO A 105 18.81 1.83 2.24
N LYS A 106 17.68 2.41 2.68
CA LYS A 106 17.10 2.24 4.01
C LYS A 106 15.60 1.99 3.89
N SER A 107 15.10 1.12 4.76
CA SER A 107 13.67 0.95 4.99
C SER A 107 13.24 1.92 6.08
N GLU A 108 12.14 2.62 5.86
CA GLU A 108 11.62 3.66 6.75
C GLU A 108 10.09 3.55 6.85
N ALA A 109 9.58 3.64 8.08
CA ALA A 109 8.15 3.70 8.31
C ALA A 109 7.55 5.01 7.78
N PHE A 110 6.33 4.95 7.26
CA PHE A 110 5.56 6.13 6.87
C PHE A 110 4.78 6.69 8.06
N TYR A 111 4.35 7.96 7.97
CA TYR A 111 3.53 8.64 8.99
C TYR A 111 4.21 8.73 10.37
N VAL A 112 5.52 9.00 10.39
CA VAL A 112 6.28 9.14 11.63
C VAL A 112 6.64 10.59 11.91
N GLY A 113 6.40 11.03 13.15
CA GLY A 113 6.91 12.26 13.73
C GLY A 113 5.85 13.33 13.97
N LYS A 114 4.56 12.99 13.96
CA LYS A 114 3.45 13.84 14.41
C LYS A 114 2.48 13.13 15.37
N GLY A 115 2.92 12.06 16.05
CA GLY A 115 2.12 11.40 17.06
C GLY A 115 0.88 10.77 16.43
N SER A 116 -0.30 11.28 16.74
CA SER A 116 -1.57 10.79 16.17
C SER A 116 -2.20 11.75 15.16
N GLU A 117 -1.46 12.76 14.68
CA GLU A 117 -1.94 13.75 13.72
C GLU A 117 -1.70 13.34 12.25
N ASP A 118 -0.91 12.30 12.00
CA ASP A 118 -0.69 11.66 10.71
C ASP A 118 -0.89 10.15 10.82
N TYR A 119 -1.48 9.52 9.81
CA TYR A 119 -1.68 8.05 9.73
C TYR A 119 -2.37 7.65 8.43
N ALA A 120 -2.28 6.36 8.08
CA ALA A 120 -3.12 5.74 7.06
C ALA A 120 -4.40 5.12 7.66
N ARG A 121 -5.56 5.47 7.12
CA ARG A 121 -6.85 4.84 7.42
C ARG A 121 -7.16 3.80 6.34
N ILE A 122 -7.12 2.53 6.70
CA ILE A 122 -7.30 1.41 5.76
C ILE A 122 -8.75 0.93 5.81
N GLN A 123 -9.40 0.89 4.65
CA GLN A 123 -10.80 0.47 4.49
C GLN A 123 -10.92 -0.70 3.53
N ASN A 124 -12.01 -1.47 3.68
CA ASN A 124 -12.27 -2.71 2.93
C ASN A 124 -11.14 -3.75 3.03
N PHE A 125 -10.44 -3.81 4.17
CA PHE A 125 -9.48 -4.87 4.44
C PHE A 125 -10.21 -6.21 4.57
N THR A 126 -9.73 -7.22 3.85
CA THR A 126 -10.28 -8.58 3.88
C THR A 126 -9.34 -9.51 4.65
N GLU A 127 -9.77 -9.96 5.83
CA GLU A 127 -9.06 -10.96 6.62
C GLU A 127 -8.67 -12.17 5.75
N SER A 128 -7.51 -12.77 6.03
CA SER A 128 -6.94 -13.93 5.33
C SER A 128 -6.50 -13.71 3.87
N LYS A 129 -6.76 -12.54 3.28
CA LYS A 129 -6.36 -12.21 1.91
C LYS A 129 -5.41 -11.03 1.84
N ASP A 130 -5.72 -10.00 2.62
CA ASP A 130 -5.00 -8.73 2.55
C ASP A 130 -3.83 -8.73 3.53
N ALA A 131 -2.86 -7.86 3.27
CA ALA A 131 -1.69 -7.68 4.13
C ALA A 131 -1.38 -6.20 4.31
N VAL A 132 -0.90 -5.86 5.50
CA VAL A 132 -0.22 -4.58 5.76
C VAL A 132 1.28 -4.85 5.76
N ILE A 133 2.05 -4.05 5.02
CA ILE A 133 3.51 -4.16 4.91
C ILE A 133 4.13 -2.99 5.69
N LEU A 134 4.99 -3.32 6.66
CA LEU A 134 5.65 -2.37 7.54
C LEU A 134 7.17 -2.43 7.34
N ALA A 135 7.81 -1.28 7.47
CA ALA A 135 9.26 -1.16 7.47
C ALA A 135 9.89 -1.69 8.76
N GLY A 136 11.16 -2.11 8.70
CA GLY A 136 11.97 -2.44 9.87
C GLY A 136 11.58 -3.76 10.57
N ASP A 137 11.68 -3.74 11.89
CA ASP A 137 11.48 -4.88 12.78
C ASP A 137 10.19 -4.76 13.57
N LEU A 138 9.52 -5.90 13.80
CA LEU A 138 8.30 -6.00 14.60
C LEU A 138 8.40 -5.31 15.97
N LYS A 139 9.58 -5.32 16.60
CA LYS A 139 9.82 -4.74 17.92
C LYS A 139 9.73 -3.22 17.95
N GLN A 140 9.75 -2.57 16.79
CA GLN A 140 9.60 -1.12 16.66
C GLN A 140 8.13 -0.68 16.69
N TYR A 141 7.19 -1.64 16.77
CA TYR A 141 5.76 -1.39 16.67
C TYR A 141 4.99 -1.89 17.88
N LYS A 142 3.86 -1.24 18.12
CA LYS A 142 2.80 -1.62 19.04
C LYS A 142 1.53 -1.86 18.22
N PHE A 143 0.80 -2.89 18.62
CA PHE A 143 -0.43 -3.33 17.95
C PHE A 143 -1.54 -3.41 18.97
N GLU A 144 -2.65 -2.71 18.72
CA GLU A 144 -3.78 -2.68 19.63
C GLU A 144 -5.12 -2.74 18.91
N SER A 145 -6.09 -3.38 19.55
CA SER A 145 -7.48 -3.35 19.10
C SER A 145 -8.20 -2.23 19.84
N LYS A 146 -8.80 -1.30 19.11
CA LYS A 146 -9.53 -0.17 19.68
C LYS A 146 -10.79 0.12 18.87
N GLU A 147 -11.94 0.10 19.55
CA GLU A 147 -13.25 0.44 18.96
C GLU A 147 -13.59 -0.37 17.70
N GLY A 148 -13.21 -1.65 17.64
CA GLY A 148 -13.47 -2.51 16.48
C GLY A 148 -12.45 -2.39 15.36
N ASN A 149 -11.36 -1.64 15.56
CA ASN A 149 -10.30 -1.42 14.57
C ASN A 149 -8.95 -1.88 15.11
N PHE A 150 -8.02 -2.19 14.21
CA PHE A 150 -6.67 -2.61 14.53
C PHE A 150 -5.73 -1.44 14.28
N GLN A 151 -5.11 -0.92 15.34
CA GLN A 151 -4.20 0.20 15.28
C GLN A 151 -2.77 -0.29 15.31
N ILE A 152 -1.95 0.35 14.49
CA ILE A 152 -0.52 0.10 14.36
C ILE A 152 0.18 1.41 14.73
N SER A 153 1.03 1.38 15.73
CA SER A 153 1.81 2.53 16.17
C SER A 153 3.29 2.16 16.31
N THR A 154 4.19 3.13 16.27
CA THR A 154 5.57 2.92 16.71
C THR A 154 5.62 2.71 18.22
N THR A 155 6.69 2.09 18.72
CA THR A 155 6.93 2.01 20.17
C THR A 155 7.04 3.39 20.83
N ASP A 156 7.47 4.39 20.05
CA ASP A 156 7.69 5.77 20.47
C ASP A 156 6.40 6.60 20.47
N GLY A 157 5.31 6.09 19.90
CA GLY A 157 3.95 6.64 20.05
C GLY A 157 3.34 7.30 18.81
N ASP A 158 3.99 7.21 17.65
CA ASP A 158 3.39 7.65 16.38
C ASP A 158 2.37 6.62 15.89
N LEU A 159 1.16 7.05 15.54
CA LEU A 159 0.14 6.23 14.93
C LEU A 159 0.43 6.09 13.43
N ILE A 160 0.61 4.87 12.95
CA ILE A 160 0.96 4.60 11.56
C ILE A 160 -0.28 4.26 10.76
N ALA A 161 -1.17 3.44 11.33
CA ALA A 161 -2.41 3.09 10.67
C ALA A 161 -3.54 2.70 11.61
N ILE A 162 -4.75 2.85 11.07
CA ILE A 162 -5.99 2.28 11.59
C ILE A 162 -6.57 1.38 10.50
N VAL A 163 -6.66 0.07 10.75
CA VAL A 163 -7.32 -0.90 9.87
C VAL A 163 -8.76 -1.08 10.33
N GLU A 164 -9.71 -0.62 9.51
CA GLU A 164 -11.11 -0.59 9.89
C GLU A 164 -11.77 -1.96 9.95
N GLY A 165 -12.56 -2.19 10.99
CA GLY A 165 -13.37 -3.40 11.13
C GLY A 165 -12.57 -4.69 11.37
N ILE A 166 -11.26 -4.56 11.59
CA ILE A 166 -10.35 -5.66 11.91
C ILE A 166 -9.96 -5.52 13.37
N ASN A 167 -10.04 -6.58 14.17
CA ASN A 167 -9.62 -6.52 15.57
C ASN A 167 -8.23 -7.07 15.80
N GLN A 168 -7.71 -7.92 14.91
CA GLN A 168 -6.41 -8.54 15.09
C GLN A 168 -5.80 -8.88 13.74
N LEU A 169 -4.50 -8.61 13.61
CA LEU A 169 -3.65 -9.17 12.57
C LEU A 169 -2.52 -9.97 13.21
N LYS A 170 -2.01 -10.96 12.48
CA LYS A 170 -0.86 -11.77 12.88
C LYS A 170 0.34 -11.41 12.04
N VAL A 171 1.52 -11.56 12.63
CA VAL A 171 2.77 -11.43 11.89
C VAL A 171 2.81 -12.49 10.79
N GLY A 172 3.01 -12.01 9.56
CA GLY A 172 3.20 -12.82 8.38
C GLY A 172 4.68 -13.06 8.10
N GLU A 173 5.09 -12.73 6.89
CA GLU A 173 6.45 -12.90 6.41
C GLU A 173 7.36 -11.77 6.92
N VAL A 174 8.61 -12.10 7.23
CA VAL A 174 9.65 -11.12 7.54
C VAL A 174 10.69 -11.21 6.43
N ASN A 175 10.79 -10.16 5.62
CA ASN A 175 11.77 -10.07 4.55
C ASN A 175 12.90 -9.10 4.95
N LYS A 176 13.96 -9.67 5.50
CA LYS A 176 15.14 -8.91 5.97
C LYS A 176 15.93 -8.26 4.85
N GLU A 177 15.90 -8.84 3.64
CA GLU A 177 16.59 -8.27 2.47
C GLU A 177 15.99 -6.92 2.11
N PHE A 178 14.66 -6.83 2.13
CA PHE A 178 13.95 -5.59 1.87
C PHE A 178 13.69 -4.74 3.13
N GLY A 179 14.08 -5.24 4.31
CA GLY A 179 13.85 -4.57 5.58
C GLY A 179 12.37 -4.34 5.88
N VAL A 180 11.50 -5.29 5.59
CA VAL A 180 10.05 -5.18 5.82
C VAL A 180 9.48 -6.45 6.44
N PHE A 181 8.30 -6.36 7.03
CA PHE A 181 7.49 -7.51 7.44
C PHE A 181 6.02 -7.27 7.16
N THR A 182 5.22 -8.33 7.15
CA THR A 182 3.78 -8.26 6.88
C THR A 182 2.93 -8.58 8.10
N MET A 183 1.72 -8.02 8.12
CA MET A 183 0.65 -8.30 9.08
C MET A 183 -0.59 -8.74 8.29
N LYS A 184 -1.23 -9.87 8.66
CA LYS A 184 -2.36 -10.49 7.95
C LYS A 184 -3.36 -11.21 8.86
#